data_AF-A0A966IR80-F1
#
_entry.id   AF-A0A966IR80-F1
#
_cell.length_a   1.000
_cell.length_b   1.000
_cell.length_c   1.000
_cell.angle_alpha   90.00
_cell.angle_beta   90.00
_cell.angle_gamma   90.00
#
_symmetry.space_group_name_H-M   'P 1'
#
loop_
_entity.id
_entity.type
_entity.pdbx_description
1 polymer ?
#
loop_
_entity_poly.entity_id
_entity_poly.type
_entity_poly.pdbx_seq_one_letter_code
_entity_poly.pdbx_strand_id
1 'polypeptide(L)'
;MAREQYGADASVATENQLLESRRAMVPDDADCRDLWVFGYGSLIFNPIIAHEQRLLARTHGYHRRFCLWTKIGRGSPECPGLVLSLDRGGSCVGVGFRLNPETAITEL
;
A
#
# COMPACT_ATOMS: atom_id res chain seq x y z
N MET A 1 14.37 6.49 16.04
CA MET A 1 13.69 5.19 16.19
C MET A 1 12.31 5.30 15.59
N ALA A 2 12.01 4.50 14.57
CA ALA A 2 10.67 4.42 14.02
C ALA A 2 9.76 3.59 14.92
N ARG A 3 8.53 4.07 15.11
CA ARG A 3 7.50 3.47 15.95
C ARG A 3 6.85 2.31 15.21
N GLU A 4 6.55 1.21 15.91
CA GLU A 4 5.62 0.20 15.40
C GLU A 4 4.33 0.91 15.00
N GLN A 5 3.89 0.74 13.75
CA GLN A 5 2.77 1.54 13.22
C GLN A 5 1.44 1.16 13.88
N TYR A 6 1.31 -0.09 14.36
CA TYR A 6 0.23 -0.61 15.17
C TYR A 6 0.79 -1.79 15.97
N GLY A 7 0.56 -1.90 17.28
CA GLY A 7 1.01 -3.06 18.07
C GLY A 7 0.21 -4.33 17.74
N ALA A 8 0.33 -5.37 18.57
CA ALA A 8 -0.49 -6.59 18.44
C ALA A 8 -2.01 -6.33 18.50
N ASP A 9 -2.43 -5.14 18.95
CA ASP A 9 -3.83 -4.70 18.98
C ASP A 9 -4.36 -4.12 17.66
N ALA A 10 -3.56 -4.16 16.57
CA ALA A 10 -4.01 -3.74 15.25
C ALA A 10 -5.38 -4.35 14.89
N SER A 11 -6.32 -3.51 14.46
CA SER A 11 -7.65 -3.92 14.00
C SER A 11 -7.76 -3.76 12.49
N VAL A 12 -8.61 -4.58 11.88
CA VAL A 12 -8.94 -4.45 10.45
C VAL A 12 -9.94 -3.31 10.30
N ALA A 13 -9.62 -2.34 9.44
CA ALA A 13 -10.52 -1.24 9.12
C ALA A 13 -11.78 -1.76 8.42
N THR A 14 -12.92 -1.13 8.69
CA THR A 14 -14.16 -1.41 7.96
C THR A 14 -14.09 -0.90 6.53
N GLU A 15 -14.95 -1.40 5.66
CA GLU A 15 -15.03 -0.95 4.26
C GLU A 15 -15.25 0.56 4.16
N ASN A 16 -16.12 1.14 4.99
CA ASN A 16 -16.33 2.58 5.03
C ASN A 16 -15.06 3.35 5.44
N GLN A 17 -14.31 2.87 6.44
CA GLN A 17 -13.05 3.51 6.86
C GLN A 17 -11.98 3.45 5.76
N LEU A 18 -11.91 2.32 5.02
CA LEU A 18 -11.02 2.18 3.87
C LEU A 18 -11.40 3.15 2.75
N LEU A 19 -12.69 3.25 2.42
CA LEU A 19 -13.19 4.18 1.41
C LEU A 19 -12.95 5.65 1.80
N GLU A 20 -13.17 6.02 3.07
CA GLU A 20 -12.88 7.36 3.58
C GLU A 20 -11.39 7.69 3.49
N SER A 21 -10.51 6.76 3.90
CA SER A 21 -9.05 6.90 3.78
C SER A 21 -8.62 7.06 2.31
N ARG A 22 -9.19 6.24 1.40
CA ARG A 22 -8.90 6.31 -0.03
C ARG A 22 -9.31 7.67 -0.60
N ARG A 23 -10.53 8.15 -0.32
CA ARG A 23 -11.02 9.47 -0.76
C ARG A 23 -10.23 10.64 -0.21
N ALA A 24 -9.69 10.53 1.01
CA ALA A 24 -8.83 11.56 1.60
C ALA A 24 -7.48 11.68 0.89
N MET A 25 -6.97 10.59 0.30
CA MET A 25 -5.72 10.60 -0.50
C MET A 25 -5.97 10.87 -1.98
N VAL A 26 -7.02 10.28 -2.55
CA VAL A 26 -7.42 10.39 -3.96
C VAL A 26 -8.94 10.55 -4.03
N PRO A 27 -9.44 11.79 -4.20
CA PRO A 27 -10.86 12.08 -4.36
C PRO A 27 -11.51 11.32 -5.51
N ASP A 28 -12.83 11.09 -5.45
CA ASP A 28 -13.57 10.38 -6.50
C ASP A 28 -13.55 11.11 -7.86
N ASP A 29 -13.33 12.42 -7.86
CA ASP A 29 -13.24 13.30 -9.04
C ASP A 29 -11.80 13.71 -9.38
N ALA A 30 -10.80 13.05 -8.79
CA ALA A 30 -9.40 13.35 -9.05
C ALA A 30 -9.02 13.14 -10.52
N ASP A 31 -8.19 14.03 -11.07
CA ASP A 31 -7.58 13.83 -12.40
C ASP A 31 -6.58 12.67 -12.33
N CYS A 32 -7.00 11.52 -12.88
CA CYS A 32 -6.23 10.28 -12.83
C CYS A 32 -5.30 10.06 -14.04
N ARG A 33 -5.11 11.06 -14.92
CA ARG A 33 -4.32 10.89 -16.15
C ARG A 33 -2.88 10.42 -15.93
N ASP A 34 -2.29 10.80 -14.81
CA ASP A 34 -0.94 10.41 -14.41
C ASP A 34 -0.90 9.81 -13.00
N LEU A 35 -1.90 8.97 -12.66
CA LEU A 35 -1.92 8.30 -11.37
C LEU A 35 -1.01 7.07 -11.37
N TRP A 36 -0.09 7.03 -10.39
CA TRP A 36 0.85 5.93 -10.19
C TRP A 36 0.70 5.30 -8.81
N VAL A 37 0.72 3.97 -8.77
CA VAL A 37 0.79 3.18 -7.53
C VAL A 37 2.19 2.60 -7.39
N PHE A 38 2.82 2.81 -6.23
CA PHE A 38 4.13 2.24 -5.91
C PHE A 38 4.00 0.92 -5.16
N GLY A 39 4.34 -0.19 -5.81
CA GLY A 39 4.43 -1.51 -5.21
C GLY A 39 5.79 -1.76 -4.55
N TYR A 40 5.80 -1.94 -3.23
CA TYR A 40 7.01 -2.28 -2.45
C TYR A 40 7.07 -3.74 -1.98
N GLY A 41 5.95 -4.48 -2.06
CA GLY A 41 5.77 -5.83 -1.53
C GLY A 41 5.12 -6.78 -2.52
N SER A 42 4.03 -7.45 -2.13
CA SER A 42 3.33 -8.47 -2.93
C SER A 42 2.96 -8.01 -4.35
N LEU A 43 2.59 -6.73 -4.51
CA LEU A 43 2.26 -6.13 -5.81
C LEU A 43 3.40 -6.26 -6.84
N ILE A 44 4.66 -6.38 -6.40
CA ILE A 44 5.80 -6.61 -7.32
C ILE A 44 5.67 -7.94 -8.06
N PHE A 45 5.14 -8.98 -7.41
CA PHE A 45 5.05 -10.33 -7.96
C PHE A 45 3.63 -10.68 -8.42
N ASN A 46 2.62 -10.09 -7.78
CA ASN A 46 1.21 -10.27 -8.11
C ASN A 46 0.49 -8.91 -8.03
N PRO A 47 0.45 -8.14 -9.12
CA PRO A 47 -0.02 -6.75 -9.10
C PRO A 47 -1.47 -6.58 -8.68
N ILE A 48 -2.38 -7.52 -8.99
CA ILE A 48 -3.82 -7.46 -8.68
C ILE A 48 -4.51 -6.10 -8.91
N ILE A 49 -3.91 -5.24 -9.74
CA ILE A 49 -4.38 -3.92 -10.14
C ILE A 49 -4.22 -3.81 -11.66
N ALA A 50 -5.28 -3.35 -12.33
CA ALA A 50 -5.21 -3.06 -13.75
C ALA A 50 -4.31 -1.83 -13.98
N HIS A 51 -3.30 -1.99 -14.83
CA HIS A 51 -2.32 -0.95 -15.11
C HIS A 51 -1.91 -0.99 -16.58
N GLU A 52 -1.61 0.18 -17.13
CA GLU A 52 -1.17 0.33 -18.52
C GLU A 52 0.35 0.25 -18.64
N GLN A 53 1.06 0.60 -17.57
CA GLN A 53 2.51 0.63 -17.57
C GLN A 53 3.09 0.16 -16.24
N ARG A 54 4.22 -0.54 -16.32
CA ARG A 54 5.00 -1.01 -15.18
C ARG A 54 6.46 -0.61 -15.35
N LEU A 55 7.05 0.03 -14.35
CA LEU A 55 8.46 0.47 -14.35
C LEU A 55 9.15 0.14 -13.04
N LEU A 56 10.47 -0.07 -13.08
CA LEU A 56 11.29 -0.08 -11.87
C LEU A 56 11.28 1.33 -11.26
N ALA A 57 11.00 1.43 -9.97
CA ALA A 57 10.91 2.71 -9.28
C ALA A 57 11.69 2.67 -7.96
N ARG A 58 12.14 3.84 -7.51
CA ARG A 58 12.77 4.00 -6.20
C ARG A 58 12.07 5.10 -5.43
N THR A 59 11.61 4.78 -4.22
CA THR A 59 11.09 5.77 -3.28
C THR A 59 12.19 6.17 -2.29
N HIS A 60 12.29 7.47 -2.00
CA HIS A 60 13.26 8.03 -1.06
C HIS A 60 12.54 8.46 0.22
N GLY A 61 13.25 8.39 1.35
CA GLY A 61 12.67 8.67 2.66
C GLY A 61 11.88 7.50 3.26
N TYR A 62 11.89 6.34 2.59
CA TYR A 62 11.29 5.10 3.08
C TYR A 62 12.15 3.88 2.75
N HIS A 63 12.19 2.90 3.64
CA HIS A 63 12.84 1.60 3.42
C HIS A 63 11.92 0.47 3.85
N ARG A 64 12.21 -0.75 3.40
CA ARG A 64 11.42 -1.93 3.76
C ARG A 64 11.84 -2.47 5.11
N ARG A 65 10.87 -2.73 5.97
CA ARG A 65 11.08 -3.34 7.28
C ARG A 65 9.88 -4.16 7.70
N PHE A 66 10.10 -5.22 8.48
CA PHE A 66 9.05 -5.89 9.22
C PHE A 66 8.56 -4.98 10.36
N CYS A 67 7.52 -4.18 10.10
CA CYS A 67 7.06 -3.13 11.01
C CYS A 67 5.53 -2.94 11.03
N LEU A 68 4.78 -3.80 10.35
CA LEU A 68 3.32 -3.77 10.33
C LEU A 68 2.76 -5.09 10.85
N TRP A 69 1.97 -5.02 11.91
CA TRP A 69 1.27 -6.19 12.45
C TRP A 69 -0.07 -6.39 11.72
N THR A 70 -0.43 -7.65 11.45
CA THR A 70 -1.71 -8.03 10.82
C THR A 70 -2.34 -9.23 11.50
N LYS A 71 -3.67 -9.20 11.65
CA LYS A 71 -4.49 -10.32 12.14
C LYS A 71 -5.14 -11.13 11.02
N ILE A 72 -4.82 -10.80 9.76
CA ILE A 72 -5.37 -11.45 8.56
C ILE A 72 -4.25 -11.81 7.57
N GLY A 73 -4.51 -12.83 6.74
CA GLY A 73 -3.61 -13.27 5.67
C GLY A 73 -2.35 -13.96 6.18
N ARG A 74 -1.32 -13.18 6.56
CA ARG A 74 -0.04 -13.68 7.08
C ARG A 74 0.02 -13.75 8.62
N GLY A 75 -1.16 -13.70 9.26
CA GLY A 75 -1.37 -13.83 10.70
C GLY A 75 -2.82 -14.20 10.98
N SER A 76 -3.16 -14.41 12.25
CA SER A 76 -4.53 -14.65 12.72
C SER A 76 -4.88 -13.72 13.89
N PRO A 77 -6.15 -13.64 14.31
CA PRO A 77 -6.55 -12.86 15.47
C PRO A 77 -5.83 -13.27 16.76
N GLU A 78 -5.59 -14.57 16.95
CA GLU A 78 -4.94 -15.16 18.13
C GLU A 78 -3.41 -15.07 18.05
N CYS A 79 -2.86 -15.12 16.83
CA CYS A 79 -1.42 -15.02 16.59
C CYS A 79 -1.15 -14.01 15.45
N PRO A 80 -1.08 -12.71 15.77
CA PRO A 80 -0.82 -11.68 14.78
C PRO A 80 0.53 -11.90 14.08
N GLY A 81 0.54 -11.71 12.77
CA GLY A 81 1.75 -11.79 11.95
C GLY A 81 2.43 -10.44 11.81
N LEU A 82 3.76 -10.43 11.81
CA LEU A 82 4.55 -9.25 11.46
C LEU A 82 4.90 -9.31 9.96
N VAL A 83 4.46 -8.31 9.20
CA VAL A 83 4.68 -8.23 7.75
C VAL A 83 5.56 -7.04 7.38
N LEU A 84 6.16 -7.18 6.20
CA LEU A 84 7.03 -6.17 5.61
C LEU A 84 6.18 -4.99 5.11
N SER A 85 6.54 -3.78 5.55
CA SER A 85 5.93 -2.51 5.14
C SER A 85 7.02 -1.45 4.90
N LEU A 86 6.61 -0.24 4.55
CA LEU A 86 7.49 0.92 4.43
C LEU A 86 7.62 1.63 5.77
N ASP A 87 8.85 1.72 6.26
CA ASP A 87 9.23 2.50 7.43
C ASP A 87 9.99 3.76 6.99
N ARG A 88 9.92 4.83 7.79
CA ARG A 88 10.55 6.12 7.48
C ARG A 88 12.08 6.02 7.45
N GLY A 89 12.69 6.76 6.54
CA GLY A 89 14.13 6.84 6.32
C GLY A 89 14.64 5.93 5.20
N GLY A 90 15.83 6.23 4.66
CA GLY A 90 16.49 5.41 3.65
C GLY A 90 15.87 5.52 2.25
N SER A 91 15.95 4.42 1.49
CA SER A 91 15.31 4.29 0.18
C SER A 91 14.90 2.83 -0.08
N CYS A 92 13.90 2.64 -0.93
CA CYS A 92 13.44 1.32 -1.34
C CYS A 92 13.27 1.26 -2.85
N VAL A 93 13.76 0.18 -3.46
CA VAL A 93 13.47 -0.18 -4.85
C VAL A 93 12.21 -1.04 -4.89
N GLY A 94 11.27 -0.64 -5.74
CA GLY A 94 10.01 -1.32 -5.99
C GLY A 94 9.59 -1.13 -7.44
N VAL A 95 8.29 -1.12 -7.67
CA VAL A 95 7.70 -1.01 -9.01
C VAL A 95 6.65 0.09 -9.01
N GLY A 96 6.69 0.97 -10.01
CA GLY A 96 5.62 1.91 -10.30
C GLY A 96 4.64 1.32 -11.31
N PHE A 97 3.35 1.40 -11.02
CA PHE A 97 2.26 1.00 -11.90
C PHE A 97 1.46 2.24 -12.30
N ARG A 98 1.39 2.56 -13.59
CA ARG A 98 0.51 3.62 -14.09
C ARG A 98 -0.87 3.04 -14.33
N LEU A 99 -1.88 3.59 -13.68
CA LEU A 99 -3.25 3.10 -13.83
C LEU A 99 -3.89 3.66 -15.12
N ASN A 100 -4.92 2.97 -15.62
CA ASN A 100 -5.75 3.52 -16.68
C ASN A 100 -6.63 4.64 -16.08
N PRO A 101 -6.65 5.86 -16.65
CA PRO A 101 -7.38 6.98 -16.06
C PRO A 101 -8.90 6.79 -15.96
N GLU A 102 -9.50 5.97 -16.82
CA GLU A 102 -10.93 5.68 -16.83
C GLU A 102 -11.35 4.69 -15.74
N THR A 103 -10.43 3.83 -15.29
CA THR A 103 -10.71 2.80 -14.27
C THR A 103 -9.93 2.99 -12.97
N ALA A 104 -9.02 3.95 -12.91
CA ALA A 104 -8.10 4.19 -11.79
C ALA A 104 -8.77 4.23 -10.41
N ILE A 105 -9.90 4.93 -10.28
CA ILE A 105 -10.63 5.05 -9.01
C ILE A 105 -11.22 3.70 -8.56
N THR A 106 -11.63 2.84 -9.49
CA THR A 106 -12.17 1.51 -9.20
C THR A 106 -11.08 0.53 -8.75
N GLU A 107 -9.84 0.75 -9.19
CA GLU A 107 -8.68 -0.07 -8.81
C GLU A 107 -8.09 0.31 -7.43
N LEU A 108 -8.55 1.41 -6.81
CA LEU A 108 -8.08 1.95 -5.53
C LEU A 108 -9.10 1.76 -4.38
#